data_AF-A0AAX6GLQ7-F1
#
_entry.id   AF-A0AAX6GLQ7-F1
#
_cell.length_a   1.000
_cell.length_b   1.000
_cell.length_c   1.000
_cell.angle_alpha   90.00
_cell.angle_beta   90.00
_cell.angle_gamma   90.00
#
_symmetry.space_group_name_H-M   'P 1'
#
loop_
_entity.id
_entity.type
_entity.pdbx_description
1 polymer ?
#
loop_
_entity_poly.entity_id
_entity_poly.type
_entity_poly.pdbx_seq_one_letter_code
_entity_poly.pdbx_strand_id
1 'polypeptide(L)'
;MMILEIPEEDRDPSMAAAAAKGGADLFLPPPPNFAKVDLGIYRSGFPNADNLGFLGALNLRSVVYLCPERYADANAEFVRSHGIRLFQFPIEVSKIQGIILF
;
A
#
# COMPACT_ATOMS: atom_id res chain seq x y z
N MET A 1 -6.92 7.31 3.92
CA MET A 1 -6.90 5.87 3.58
C MET A 1 -6.05 5.71 2.34
N MET A 2 -5.16 4.72 2.31
CA MET A 2 -4.30 4.42 1.17
C MET A 2 -4.79 3.12 0.53
N ILE A 3 -5.05 3.15 -0.78
CA ILE A 3 -5.37 1.95 -1.55
C ILE A 3 -4.09 1.57 -2.30
N LEU A 4 -3.70 0.31 -2.20
CA LEU A 4 -2.49 -0.25 -2.81
C LEU A 4 -2.94 -1.21 -3.90
N GLU A 5 -2.42 -1.05 -5.11
CA GLU A 5 -2.82 -1.86 -6.25
C GLU A 5 -1.63 -2.58 -6.89
N ILE A 6 -1.85 -3.86 -7.20
CA ILE A 6 -1.05 -4.74 -8.02
C ILE A 6 -1.86 -4.96 -9.32
N PRO A 7 -1.35 -4.61 -10.52
CA PRO A 7 -2.10 -4.89 -11.74
C PRO A 7 -2.12 -6.40 -12.05
N GLU A 8 -3.23 -6.86 -12.61
CA GLU A 8 -3.50 -8.26 -12.92
C GLU A 8 -3.12 -8.69 -14.36
N GLU A 9 -2.49 -7.84 -15.19
CA GLU A 9 -2.48 -8.08 -16.66
C GLU A 9 -1.13 -8.50 -17.30
N ASP A 10 -0.09 -8.88 -16.54
CA ASP A 10 1.15 -9.43 -17.15
C ASP A 10 1.92 -10.34 -16.18
N ARG A 11 1.18 -11.21 -15.48
CA ARG A 11 1.80 -12.09 -14.49
C ARG A 11 2.41 -13.30 -15.18
N ASP A 12 3.75 -13.28 -15.30
CA ASP A 12 4.51 -14.52 -15.29
C ASP A 12 4.20 -15.21 -13.93
N PRO A 13 3.64 -16.44 -13.92
CA PRO A 13 3.32 -17.17 -12.70
C PRO A 13 4.52 -17.36 -11.77
N SER A 14 5.75 -17.19 -12.26
CA SER A 14 7.00 -17.20 -11.51
C SER A 14 7.12 -16.04 -10.49
N MET A 15 6.68 -14.82 -10.82
CA MET A 15 6.80 -13.65 -9.92
C MET A 15 5.71 -13.61 -8.84
N ALA A 16 4.51 -14.14 -9.13
CA ALA A 16 3.44 -14.30 -8.14
C ALA A 16 3.86 -15.26 -7.00
N ALA A 17 4.61 -16.30 -7.34
CA ALA A 17 5.15 -17.28 -6.40
C ALA A 17 6.25 -16.71 -5.50
N ALA A 18 6.95 -15.64 -5.92
CA ALA A 18 7.99 -14.98 -5.12
C ALA A 18 7.40 -14.14 -3.97
N ALA A 19 6.27 -13.45 -4.18
CA ALA A 19 5.57 -12.75 -3.11
C ALA A 19 4.92 -13.70 -2.08
N ALA A 20 4.56 -14.91 -2.52
CA ALA A 20 4.08 -15.99 -1.65
C ALA A 20 5.22 -16.79 -0.98
N LYS A 21 6.47 -16.62 -1.44
CA LYS A 21 7.69 -17.09 -0.78
C LYS A 21 8.39 -15.92 -0.09
N GLY A 22 7.70 -15.32 0.89
CA GLY A 22 8.37 -14.55 1.92
C GLY A 22 9.45 -15.43 2.54
N GLY A 23 10.71 -15.10 2.26
CA GLY A 23 11.86 -15.75 2.86
C GLY A 23 11.74 -15.74 4.38
N ALA A 24 12.19 -16.84 4.96
CA ALA A 24 12.16 -17.15 6.38
C ALA A 24 12.38 -15.94 7.33
N ASP A 25 11.49 -15.83 8.31
CA ASP A 25 11.74 -15.34 9.68
C ASP A 25 11.96 -13.83 9.96
N LEU A 26 11.65 -12.93 9.02
CA LEU A 26 11.54 -11.49 9.32
C LEU A 26 10.07 -11.11 9.53
N PHE A 27 9.65 -10.91 10.79
CA PHE A 27 8.34 -10.35 11.11
C PHE A 27 8.28 -8.89 10.63
N LEU A 28 7.62 -8.67 9.50
CA LEU A 28 7.39 -7.35 8.93
C LEU A 28 6.00 -6.86 9.36
N PRO A 29 5.90 -5.86 10.26
CA PRO A 29 4.61 -5.44 10.77
C PRO A 29 3.78 -4.77 9.66
N PRO A 30 2.53 -5.22 9.43
CA PRO A 30 1.67 -4.57 8.45
C PRO A 30 1.30 -3.15 8.92
N PRO A 31 1.01 -2.23 7.97
CA PRO A 31 0.54 -0.90 8.33
C PRO A 31 -0.82 -0.94 9.05
N PRO A 32 -1.18 0.11 9.79
CA PRO A 32 -2.48 0.20 10.47
C PRO A 32 -3.64 -0.03 9.50
N ASN A 33 -4.70 -0.73 9.91
CA ASN A 33 -5.88 -1.03 9.08
C ASN A 33 -5.55 -1.70 7.74
N PHE A 34 -4.46 -2.46 7.66
CA PHE A 34 -4.14 -3.24 6.46
C PHE A 34 -5.14 -4.37 6.26
N ALA A 35 -5.74 -4.42 5.07
CA ALA A 35 -6.61 -5.52 4.64
C ALA A 35 -6.54 -5.69 3.12
N LYS A 36 -6.67 -6.94 2.67
CA LYS A 36 -6.94 -7.22 1.25
C LYS A 36 -8.41 -6.87 0.96
N VAL A 37 -8.63 -6.05 -0.06
CA VAL A 37 -9.97 -5.66 -0.52
C VAL A 37 -10.42 -6.60 -1.64
N ASP A 38 -9.53 -6.82 -2.62
CA ASP A 38 -9.77 -7.70 -3.76
C ASP A 38 -8.45 -8.31 -4.27
N LEU A 39 -8.51 -9.12 -5.31
CA LEU A 39 -7.33 -9.64 -6.00
C LEU A 39 -6.46 -8.48 -6.50
N GLY A 40 -5.23 -8.40 -5.97
CA GLY A 40 -4.31 -7.32 -6.29
C GLY A 40 -4.65 -5.98 -5.63
N ILE A 41 -5.72 -5.86 -4.84
CA ILE A 41 -6.12 -4.61 -4.20
C ILE A 41 -6.06 -4.74 -2.68
N TYR A 42 -5.33 -3.84 -2.04
CA TYR A 42 -5.22 -3.74 -0.59
C TYR A 42 -5.59 -2.33 -0.13
N ARG A 43 -6.04 -2.22 1.11
CA ARG A 43 -6.23 -0.96 1.80
C ARG A 43 -5.34 -0.92 3.03
N SER A 44 -4.92 0.27 3.41
CA SER A 44 -4.26 0.52 4.69
C SER A 44 -4.48 1.96 5.16
N GLY A 45 -4.14 2.19 6.41
CA GLY A 45 -3.86 3.50 6.98
C GLY A 45 -2.53 4.04 6.47
N PHE A 46 -2.02 5.07 7.13
CA PHE A 46 -0.75 5.68 6.74
C PHE A 46 0.43 4.81 7.21
N PRO A 47 1.33 4.37 6.32
CA PRO A 47 2.48 3.55 6.71
C PRO A 47 3.55 4.41 7.39
N ASN A 48 4.22 3.82 8.38
CA ASN A 48 5.43 4.38 9.00
C ASN A 48 6.69 3.62 8.50
N ALA A 49 7.87 4.03 8.97
CA ALA A 49 9.14 3.41 8.59
C ALA A 49 9.19 1.89 8.86
N ASP A 50 8.61 1.43 9.97
CA ASP A 50 8.60 0.01 10.36
C ASP A 50 7.74 -0.84 9.41
N ASN A 51 6.74 -0.24 8.76
CA ASN A 51 5.84 -0.91 7.82
C ASN A 51 6.38 -0.97 6.39
N LEU A 52 7.43 -0.19 6.06
CA LEU A 52 7.93 -0.10 4.69
C LEU A 52 8.48 -1.44 4.19
N GLY A 53 9.09 -2.24 5.08
CA GLY A 53 9.56 -3.58 4.74
C GLY A 53 8.40 -4.49 4.30
N PHE A 54 7.25 -4.41 4.98
CA PHE A 54 6.05 -5.16 4.60
C PHE A 54 5.53 -4.72 3.21
N LEU A 55 5.51 -3.41 2.93
CA LEU A 55 5.10 -2.89 1.61
C LEU A 55 6.07 -3.30 0.49
N GLY A 56 7.36 -3.39 0.78
CA GLY A 56 8.37 -3.89 -0.15
C GLY A 56 8.12 -5.35 -0.53
N ALA A 57 7.78 -6.19 0.46
CA ALA A 57 7.46 -7.60 0.22
C ALA A 57 6.18 -7.81 -0.61
N LEU A 58 5.22 -6.87 -0.56
CA LEU A 58 4.01 -6.89 -1.40
C LEU A 58 4.30 -6.64 -2.89
N ASN A 59 5.46 -6.06 -3.22
CA ASN A 59 5.90 -5.75 -4.58
C ASN A 59 4.84 -4.97 -5.38
N LEU A 60 4.36 -3.89 -4.77
CA LEU A 60 3.31 -3.02 -5.31
C LEU A 60 3.77 -2.32 -6.59
N ARG A 61 2.80 -1.93 -7.43
CA ARG A 61 3.09 -1.09 -8.61
C ARG A 61 2.52 0.31 -8.47
N SER A 62 1.39 0.47 -7.78
CA SER A 62 0.78 1.76 -7.57
C SER A 62 0.21 1.92 -6.18
N VAL A 63 0.22 3.17 -5.72
CA VAL A 63 -0.33 3.62 -4.46
C VAL A 63 -1.30 4.75 -4.76
N VAL A 64 -2.52 4.62 -4.26
CA VAL A 64 -3.54 5.66 -4.29
C VAL A 64 -3.61 6.29 -2.90
N TYR A 65 -3.28 7.57 -2.82
CA TYR A 65 -3.25 8.35 -1.60
C TYR A 65 -4.40 9.37 -1.60
N LEU A 66 -5.33 9.20 -0.66
CA LEU A 66 -6.59 9.93 -0.64
C LEU A 66 -6.61 11.17 0.26
N CYS A 67 -5.49 11.46 0.93
CA CYS A 67 -5.44 12.54 1.91
C CYS A 67 -4.97 13.86 1.27
N PRO A 68 -5.52 15.01 1.70
CA PRO A 68 -5.14 16.33 1.18
C PRO A 68 -3.74 16.78 1.63
N GLU A 69 -3.23 16.24 2.73
CA GLU A 69 -1.91 16.54 3.24
C GLU A 69 -0.81 16.08 2.28
N ARG A 70 0.30 16.82 2.22
CA ARG A 70 1.46 16.42 1.42
C ARG A 70 1.95 15.03 1.83
N TYR A 71 2.21 14.18 0.83
CA TYR A 71 2.78 12.86 1.08
C TYR A 71 4.18 12.99 1.70
N ALA A 72 4.42 12.29 2.82
CA ALA A 72 5.68 12.42 3.57
C ALA A 72 6.88 12.04 2.70
N ASP A 73 7.95 12.86 2.72
CA ASP A 73 9.08 12.71 1.81
C ASP A 73 9.76 11.33 1.93
N ALA A 74 9.83 10.76 3.13
CA ALA A 74 10.36 9.40 3.34
C ALA A 74 9.54 8.31 2.61
N ASN A 75 8.21 8.41 2.66
CA ASN A 75 7.32 7.48 1.97
C ASN A 75 7.33 7.73 0.45
N ALA A 76 7.45 8.99 0.03
CA ALA A 76 7.59 9.36 -1.37
C ALA A 76 8.88 8.79 -1.99
N GLU A 77 9.98 8.86 -1.24
CA GLU A 77 11.26 8.30 -1.64
C GLU A 77 11.22 6.77 -1.74
N PHE A 78 10.57 6.10 -0.79
CA PHE A 78 10.34 4.65 -0.86
C PHE A 78 9.56 4.26 -2.13
N VAL A 79 8.44 4.93 -2.38
CA VAL A 79 7.60 4.71 -3.56
C VAL A 79 8.39 4.94 -4.85
N ARG A 80 9.17 6.03 -4.91
CA ARG A 80 10.03 6.35 -6.05
C ARG A 80 11.16 5.34 -6.26
N SER A 81 11.82 4.89 -5.21
CA SER A 81 12.96 3.94 -5.29
C SER A 81 12.52 2.54 -5.71
N HIS A 82 11.29 2.15 -5.38
CA HIS A 82 10.69 0.87 -5.77
C HIS A 82 9.94 0.94 -7.12
N GLY A 83 9.97 2.09 -7.81
CA GLY A 83 9.28 2.27 -9.10
C GLY A 83 7.75 2.24 -8.98
N ILE A 84 7.22 2.48 -7.77
CA ILE A 84 5.79 2.51 -7.49
C ILE A 84 5.23 3.86 -7.95
N ARG A 85 4.10 3.84 -8.65
CA ARG A 85 3.40 5.06 -9.08
C ARG A 85 2.48 5.57 -7.99
N LEU A 86 2.71 6.81 -7.55
CA LEU A 86 1.83 7.51 -6.61
C LEU A 86 0.74 8.26 -7.37
N PHE A 87 -0.53 7.96 -7.06
CA PHE A 87 -1.69 8.72 -7.47
C PHE A 87 -2.29 9.42 -6.26
N GLN A 88 -2.29 10.75 -6.25
CA GLN A 88 -2.89 11.52 -5.15
C GLN A 88 -4.24 12.08 -5.59
N PHE A 89 -5.28 11.72 -4.85
CA PHE A 89 -6.62 12.28 -4.99
C PHE A 89 -7.00 12.88 -3.65
N PRO A 90 -6.72 14.18 -3.42
CA PRO A 90 -7.01 14.80 -2.15
C PRO A 90 -8.53 14.80 -1.93
N ILE A 91 -9.00 14.03 -0.95
CA ILE A 91 -10.40 14.01 -0.54
C ILE A 91 -10.49 14.71 0.82
N GLU A 92 -11.32 15.75 0.90
CA GLU A 92 -11.66 16.33 2.19
C GLU A 92 -12.48 15.30 2.99
N VAL A 93 -11.86 14.76 4.03
CA VAL A 93 -12.59 13.92 5.00
C VAL A 93 -13.46 14.85 5.82
N SER A 94 -14.67 15.11 5.33
CA SER A 94 -15.73 15.65 6.18
C SER A 94 -15.98 14.64 7.28
N LYS A 95 -15.81 15.06 8.54
CA LYS A 95 -16.14 14.26 9.71
C LYS A 95 -17.67 14.10 9.73
N ILE A 96 -18.21 13.17 8.93
CA ILE A 96 -19.60 12.78 9.08
C ILE A 96 -19.67 12.17 10.47
N GLN A 97 -20.37 12.87 11.35
CA GLN A 97 -20.61 12.50 12.71
C GLN A 97 -21.40 11.17 12.70
N GLY A 98 -20.69 10.04 12.68
CA GLY A 98 -21.28 8.73 13.00
C GLY A 98 -21.07 7.56 12.04
N ILE A 99 -20.40 7.66 10.89
CA ILE A 99 -20.23 6.47 10.02
C ILE A 99 -18.83 6.46 9.38
N ILE A 100 -17.91 5.75 10.03
CA ILE A 100 -16.69 5.27 9.35
C ILE A 100 -17.13 3.99 8.64
N LEU A 101 -17.33 4.06 7.33
CA LEU A 101 -17.52 2.88 6.47
C LEU A 101 -16.24 2.03 6.54
N PHE A 102 -16.33 0.90 7.25
CA PHE A 102 -15.41 -0.23 7.08
C PHE A 102 -15.80 -1.00 5.82
#